data_AF-A0A9D4M3F0-F1
#
_entry.id   AF-A0A9D4M3F0-F1
#
_cell.length_a   1.000
_cell.length_b   1.000
_cell.length_c   1.000
_cell.angle_alpha   90.00
_cell.angle_beta   90.00
_cell.angle_gamma   90.00
#
_symmetry.space_group_name_H-M   'P 1'
#
loop_
_entity.id
_entity.type
_entity.pdbx_description
1 polymer ?
#
loop_
_entity_poly.entity_id
_entity_poly.type
_entity_poly.pdbx_seq_one_letter_code
_entity_poly.pdbx_strand_id
1 'polypeptide(L)'
;MRLIRHIGDIKVGDVIVYKGIVAKVTQNNEYEGFVDVIHYGADSLFAKRTVAEECTVLNLRKQAVYVMSFDCRTFEADIVVQRARSRLGEKRHNLSHNTSLQFVEWAKAGKHVLSTQQTTYGTLHLYNVYSWCDLQKGSIVEFTYYGLNHQGIPTDFDEEKKTITVIHYGAHSLFATNTVMEDILDMDLKTQSLKMYRCGDDMPFNEPDVVVRKAKERLGEQNWRAGNRSWDFCLQCLFVTDTENEDILDNHTEFH
;
A
#
# COMPACT_ATOMS: atom_id res chain seq x y z
N MET A 1 -14.59 9.48 17.95
CA MET A 1 -14.84 10.77 17.27
C MET A 1 -15.04 11.87 18.32
N ARG A 2 -14.62 13.10 18.04
CA ARG A 2 -14.71 14.26 18.93
C ARG A 2 -15.51 15.38 18.23
N LEU A 3 -16.54 15.92 18.88
CA LEU A 3 -17.29 17.09 18.37
C LEU A 3 -16.40 18.34 18.45
N ILE A 4 -16.36 19.11 17.38
CA ILE A 4 -15.63 20.37 17.28
C ILE A 4 -16.54 21.52 17.69
N ARG A 5 -16.08 22.35 18.63
CA ARG A 5 -16.82 23.52 19.12
C ARG A 5 -16.25 24.83 18.59
N HIS A 6 -14.96 24.86 18.31
CA HIS A 6 -14.26 26.02 17.75
C HIS A 6 -13.48 25.63 16.50
N ILE A 7 -13.41 26.51 15.49
CA ILE A 7 -12.65 26.25 14.25
C ILE A 7 -11.17 25.98 14.55
N GLY A 8 -10.61 26.67 15.55
CA GLY A 8 -9.23 26.46 15.98
C GLY A 8 -8.93 25.06 16.56
N ASP A 9 -9.97 24.27 16.88
CA ASP A 9 -9.81 22.89 17.35
C ASP A 9 -9.54 21.90 16.21
N ILE A 10 -9.76 22.30 14.95
CA ILE A 10 -9.45 21.52 13.76
C ILE A 10 -7.97 21.74 13.42
N LYS A 11 -7.21 20.66 13.27
CA LYS A 11 -5.79 20.69 12.94
C LYS A 11 -5.52 20.09 11.57
N VAL A 12 -4.43 20.52 10.94
CA VAL A 12 -3.91 19.89 9.72
C VAL A 12 -3.66 18.41 10.01
N GLY A 13 -4.03 17.53 9.07
CA GLY A 13 -3.97 16.09 9.21
C GLY A 13 -5.13 15.47 10.01
N ASP A 14 -6.08 16.26 10.54
CA ASP A 14 -7.33 15.73 11.11
C ASP A 14 -8.19 15.11 10.00
N VAL A 15 -8.98 14.11 10.39
CA VAL A 15 -10.00 13.51 9.52
C VAL A 15 -11.36 13.97 10.01
N ILE A 16 -12.10 14.71 9.19
CA ILE A 16 -13.44 15.20 9.53
C ILE A 16 -14.56 14.32 8.95
N VAL A 17 -15.80 14.50 9.42
CA VAL A 17 -17.02 13.67 9.13
C VAL A 17 -17.21 13.29 7.67
N TYR A 18 -16.82 14.15 6.73
CA TYR A 18 -16.88 13.86 5.30
C TYR A 18 -15.79 12.89 4.82
N LYS A 19 -15.08 12.23 5.75
CA LYS A 19 -13.95 11.34 5.48
C LYS A 19 -12.91 12.05 4.60
N GLY A 20 -12.61 13.28 5.01
CA GLY A 20 -11.68 14.16 4.34
C GLY A 20 -10.57 14.58 5.29
N ILE A 21 -9.37 14.69 4.74
CA ILE A 21 -8.14 15.04 5.46
C ILE A 21 -7.95 16.53 5.38
N VAL A 22 -7.81 17.18 6.52
CA VAL A 22 -7.61 18.63 6.59
C VAL A 22 -6.19 18.97 6.12
N ALA A 23 -6.08 19.65 4.99
CA ALA A 23 -4.79 20.11 4.45
C ALA A 23 -4.43 21.52 4.92
N LYS A 24 -5.43 22.36 5.20
CA LYS A 24 -5.26 23.73 5.68
C LYS A 24 -6.49 24.19 6.46
N VAL A 25 -6.28 25.06 7.45
CA VAL A 25 -7.35 25.76 8.18
C VAL A 25 -7.05 27.25 8.18
N THR A 26 -8.01 28.05 7.73
CA THR A 26 -7.97 29.52 7.82
C THR A 26 -9.15 29.98 8.66
N GLN A 27 -8.87 30.42 9.89
CA GLN A 27 -9.89 30.86 10.81
C GLN A 27 -10.36 32.28 10.47
N ASN A 28 -11.67 32.47 10.32
CA ASN A 28 -12.28 33.81 10.19
C ASN A 28 -12.73 34.32 11.57
N ASN A 29 -13.46 33.47 12.32
CA ASN A 29 -13.80 33.71 13.72
C ASN A 29 -13.85 32.38 14.49
N GLU A 30 -14.34 32.40 15.73
CA GLU A 30 -14.41 31.22 16.60
C GLU A 30 -15.22 30.05 16.00
N TYR A 31 -16.28 30.34 15.24
CA TYR A 31 -17.22 29.35 14.72
C TYR A 31 -17.21 29.22 13.19
N GLU A 32 -16.52 30.11 12.49
CA GLU A 32 -16.47 30.14 11.03
C GLU A 32 -15.04 30.23 10.48
N GLY A 33 -14.77 29.49 9.42
CA GLY A 33 -13.48 29.49 8.73
C GLY A 33 -13.51 28.69 7.43
N PHE A 34 -12.40 28.75 6.71
CA PHE A 34 -12.16 27.99 5.50
C PHE A 34 -11.29 26.79 5.82
N VAL A 35 -11.64 25.62 5.30
CA VAL A 35 -10.87 24.39 5.49
C VAL A 35 -10.64 23.76 4.13
N ASP A 36 -9.37 23.58 3.78
CA ASP A 36 -8.98 22.80 2.61
C ASP A 36 -8.99 21.33 3.01
N VAL A 37 -9.76 20.52 2.29
CA VAL A 37 -10.02 19.12 2.61
C VAL A 37 -9.67 18.26 1.41
N ILE A 38 -8.86 17.22 1.63
CA ILE A 38 -8.54 16.21 0.63
C ILE A 38 -9.45 15.01 0.86
N HIS A 39 -10.32 14.70 -0.10
CA HIS A 39 -11.30 13.61 0.02
C HIS A 39 -11.69 13.05 -1.35
N TYR A 40 -12.48 11.98 -1.36
CA TYR A 40 -13.14 11.53 -2.59
C TYR A 40 -14.36 12.42 -2.90
N GLY A 41 -14.13 13.47 -3.69
CA GLY A 41 -15.15 14.34 -4.26
C GLY A 41 -15.76 13.75 -5.53
N ALA A 42 -16.92 14.28 -5.94
CA ALA A 42 -17.52 14.00 -7.24
C ALA A 42 -17.80 15.33 -7.96
N ASP A 43 -17.26 15.50 -9.16
CA ASP A 43 -17.46 16.72 -9.96
C ASP A 43 -18.92 16.93 -10.39
N SER A 44 -19.73 15.87 -10.35
CA SER A 44 -21.18 15.91 -10.60
C SER A 44 -21.87 14.67 -10.03
N LEU A 45 -23.20 14.68 -9.96
CA LEU A 45 -24.05 13.57 -9.50
C LEU A 45 -23.79 12.24 -10.21
N PHE A 46 -23.23 12.25 -11.42
CA PHE A 46 -22.92 11.06 -12.22
C PHE A 46 -21.42 10.87 -12.51
N ALA A 47 -20.56 11.76 -12.01
CA ALA A 47 -19.12 11.64 -12.20
C ALA A 47 -18.55 10.52 -11.30
N LYS A 48 -17.53 9.82 -11.82
CA LYS A 48 -16.69 8.97 -10.98
C LYS A 48 -16.04 9.82 -9.90
N ARG A 49 -16.10 9.36 -8.65
CA ARG A 49 -15.42 10.04 -7.55
C ARG A 49 -13.91 10.02 -7.76
N THR A 50 -13.29 11.16 -7.51
CA THR A 50 -11.84 11.32 -7.57
C THR A 50 -11.30 11.91 -6.28
N VAL A 51 -10.07 11.58 -5.92
CA VAL A 51 -9.41 12.28 -4.81
C VAL A 51 -9.13 13.72 -5.25
N ALA A 52 -9.74 14.68 -4.55
CA ALA A 52 -9.64 16.11 -4.84
C ALA A 52 -9.33 16.89 -3.56
N GLU A 53 -8.68 18.05 -3.71
CA GLU A 53 -8.47 19.03 -2.63
C GLU A 53 -9.46 20.19 -2.85
N GLU A 54 -10.37 20.38 -1.91
CA GLU A 54 -11.46 21.35 -2.00
C GLU A 54 -11.47 22.29 -0.80
N CYS A 55 -11.64 23.59 -1.04
CA CYS A 55 -11.82 24.57 0.01
C CYS A 55 -13.32 24.67 0.37
N THR A 56 -13.65 24.33 1.62
CA THR A 56 -15.02 24.41 2.15
C THR A 56 -15.12 25.46 3.25
N VAL A 57 -16.21 26.23 3.25
CA VAL A 57 -16.55 27.12 4.36
C VAL A 57 -17.27 26.31 5.44
N LEU A 58 -16.71 26.29 6.66
CA LEU A 58 -17.35 25.67 7.80
C LEU A 58 -17.99 26.72 8.71
N ASN A 59 -19.24 26.51 9.10
CA ASN A 59 -19.92 27.29 10.13
C ASN A 59 -20.47 26.35 11.22
N LEU A 60 -19.77 26.25 12.34
CA LEU A 60 -20.04 25.29 13.43
C LEU A 60 -21.37 25.55 14.17
N ARG A 61 -22.01 26.71 13.95
CA ARG A 61 -23.37 26.98 14.46
C ARG A 61 -24.45 26.40 13.57
N LYS A 62 -24.16 26.19 12.29
CA LYS A 62 -25.09 25.64 11.30
C LYS A 62 -24.91 24.14 11.08
N GLN A 63 -23.70 23.62 11.32
CA GLN A 63 -23.39 22.22 11.09
C GLN A 63 -22.49 21.64 12.19
N ALA A 64 -22.79 20.43 12.61
CA ALA A 64 -21.94 19.67 13.52
C ALA A 64 -20.76 19.07 12.74
N VAL A 65 -19.55 19.36 13.20
CA VAL A 65 -18.31 18.78 12.65
C VAL A 65 -17.66 17.91 13.72
N TYR A 66 -17.28 16.71 13.35
CA TYR A 66 -16.56 15.78 14.20
C TYR A 66 -15.20 15.47 13.60
N VAL A 67 -14.19 15.33 14.46
CA VAL A 67 -12.89 14.78 14.10
C VAL A 67 -12.85 13.31 14.49
N MET A 68 -12.43 12.45 13.56
CA MET A 68 -12.25 11.02 13.78
C MET A 68 -10.98 10.79 14.61
N SER A 69 -11.09 9.87 15.57
CA SER A 69 -9.98 9.38 16.38
C SER A 69 -9.54 8.02 15.83
N PHE A 70 -8.24 7.73 15.89
CA PHE A 70 -7.65 6.47 15.46
C PHE A 70 -6.92 5.86 16.64
N ASP A 71 -7.29 4.63 17.01
CA ASP A 71 -6.73 3.92 18.18
C ASP A 71 -5.41 3.20 17.83
N CYS A 72 -4.63 3.75 16.90
CA CYS A 72 -3.37 3.16 16.44
C CYS A 72 -2.34 4.23 16.13
N ARG A 73 -1.09 3.81 15.90
CA ARG A 73 -0.03 4.73 15.49
C ARG A 73 -0.44 5.41 14.18
N THR A 74 -0.40 6.74 14.19
CA THR A 74 -0.69 7.57 13.02
C THR A 74 0.57 8.30 12.58
N PHE A 75 0.61 8.71 11.32
CA PHE A 75 1.66 9.58 10.81
C PHE A 75 1.49 11.02 11.33
N GLU A 76 2.59 11.77 11.33
CA GLU A 76 2.59 13.22 11.57
C GLU A 76 1.75 13.95 10.52
N ALA A 77 1.20 15.11 10.90
CA ALA A 77 0.20 15.83 10.11
C ALA A 77 0.67 16.17 8.68
N ASP A 78 1.93 16.56 8.52
CA ASP A 78 2.56 16.86 7.24
C ASP A 78 2.64 15.61 6.35
N ILE A 79 3.05 14.48 6.91
CA ILE A 79 3.11 13.19 6.21
C ILE A 79 1.70 12.73 5.81
N VAL A 80 0.70 12.88 6.69
CA VAL A 80 -0.70 12.56 6.37
C VAL A 80 -1.19 13.36 5.16
N VAL A 81 -0.94 14.66 5.13
CA VAL A 81 -1.32 15.53 4.02
C VAL A 81 -0.52 15.22 2.76
N GLN A 82 0.78 14.98 2.86
CA GLN A 82 1.62 14.56 1.73
C GLN A 82 1.09 13.27 1.10
N ARG A 83 0.80 12.26 1.93
CA ARG A 83 0.18 10.99 1.49
C ARG A 83 -1.15 11.27 0.80
N ALA A 84 -2.04 12.04 1.42
CA ALA A 84 -3.32 12.41 0.81
C ALA A 84 -3.15 13.08 -0.57
N ARG A 85 -2.21 14.03 -0.70
CA ARG A 85 -1.92 14.75 -1.94
C ARG A 85 -1.32 13.86 -3.03
N SER A 86 -0.52 12.86 -2.66
CA SER A 86 0.08 11.92 -3.63
C SER A 86 -0.99 11.17 -4.46
N ARG A 87 -2.20 11.04 -3.92
CA ARG A 87 -3.34 10.38 -4.57
C ARG A 87 -4.28 11.33 -5.31
N LEU A 88 -3.98 12.64 -5.41
CA LEU A 88 -4.81 13.58 -6.17
C LEU A 88 -5.03 13.10 -7.61
N GLY A 89 -6.30 13.13 -8.02
CA GLY A 89 -6.78 12.66 -9.32
C GLY A 89 -7.06 11.17 -9.41
N GLU A 90 -6.82 10.38 -8.37
CA GLU A 90 -7.12 8.94 -8.37
C GLU A 90 -8.63 8.70 -8.56
N LYS A 91 -8.99 7.83 -9.51
CA LYS A 91 -10.39 7.53 -9.89
C LYS A 91 -10.89 6.15 -9.44
N ARG A 92 -10.24 5.54 -8.46
CA ARG A 92 -10.47 4.14 -8.05
C ARG A 92 -11.45 3.99 -6.89
N HIS A 93 -12.28 5.00 -6.62
CA HIS A 93 -13.30 4.87 -5.60
C HIS A 93 -14.26 3.72 -5.94
N ASN A 94 -14.34 2.72 -5.07
CA ASN A 94 -15.33 1.65 -5.14
C ASN A 94 -15.97 1.48 -3.74
N LEU A 95 -17.25 1.13 -3.72
CA LEU A 95 -18.00 0.99 -2.46
C LEU A 95 -17.56 -0.22 -1.64
N SER A 96 -17.10 -1.28 -2.31
CA SER A 96 -16.62 -2.52 -1.67
C SER A 96 -15.13 -2.47 -1.33
N HIS A 97 -14.36 -1.65 -2.04
CA HIS A 97 -12.92 -1.48 -1.83
C HIS A 97 -12.49 -0.06 -2.22
N ASN A 98 -11.55 0.53 -1.49
CA ASN A 98 -11.08 1.90 -1.68
C ASN A 98 -12.16 2.99 -1.47
N THR A 99 -12.90 2.87 -0.37
CA THR A 99 -13.86 3.90 0.09
C THR A 99 -13.14 5.14 0.64
N SER A 100 -13.88 6.24 0.88
CA SER A 100 -13.32 7.42 1.58
C SER A 100 -12.76 7.09 2.97
N LEU A 101 -13.33 6.10 3.66
CA LEU A 101 -12.82 5.68 4.98
C LEU A 101 -11.45 5.02 4.84
N GLN A 102 -11.34 4.11 3.88
CA GLN A 102 -10.10 3.43 3.57
C GLN A 102 -9.00 4.37 3.06
N PHE A 103 -9.38 5.41 2.30
CA PHE A 103 -8.45 6.46 1.90
C PHE A 103 -7.90 7.22 3.11
N VAL A 104 -8.77 7.66 4.04
CA VAL A 104 -8.29 8.39 5.23
C VAL A 104 -7.53 7.48 6.19
N GLU A 105 -7.90 6.21 6.34
CA GLU A 105 -7.14 5.21 7.11
C GLU A 105 -5.74 4.98 6.53
N TRP A 106 -5.65 4.83 5.20
CA TRP A 106 -4.38 4.71 4.50
C TRP A 106 -3.50 5.95 4.68
N ALA A 107 -4.06 7.15 4.56
CA ALA A 107 -3.30 8.37 4.71
C ALA A 107 -2.88 8.61 6.17
N LYS A 108 -3.77 8.31 7.12
CA LYS A 108 -3.59 8.60 8.55
C LYS A 108 -2.69 7.59 9.25
N ALA A 109 -2.88 6.31 8.97
CA ALA A 109 -2.25 5.22 9.72
C ALA A 109 -1.42 4.27 8.84
N GLY A 110 -1.41 4.45 7.52
CA GLY A 110 -0.77 3.51 6.60
C GLY A 110 -1.47 2.14 6.57
N LYS A 111 -2.64 2.04 7.21
CA LYS A 111 -3.41 0.80 7.31
C LYS A 111 -4.31 0.68 6.08
N HIS A 112 -3.93 -0.22 5.19
CA HIS A 112 -4.83 -0.79 4.19
C HIS A 112 -4.55 -2.29 4.10
N VAL A 113 -4.71 -3.00 5.21
CA VAL A 113 -4.66 -4.48 5.19
C VAL A 113 -5.95 -4.92 4.50
N LEU A 114 -5.84 -5.32 3.24
CA LEU A 114 -6.94 -5.87 2.46
C LEU A 114 -7.35 -7.23 2.99
N SER A 115 -6.36 -8.04 3.33
CA SER A 115 -6.53 -9.35 3.90
C SER A 115 -5.27 -9.74 4.67
N THR A 116 -5.46 -10.70 5.57
CA THR A 116 -4.38 -11.38 6.25
C THR A 116 -4.35 -12.80 5.70
N GLN A 117 -3.20 -13.22 5.18
CA GLN A 117 -2.97 -14.57 4.70
C GLN A 117 -2.12 -15.31 5.73
N GLN A 118 -2.68 -16.35 6.31
CA GLN A 118 -1.90 -17.30 7.10
C GLN A 118 -1.14 -18.22 6.15
N THR A 119 0.16 -18.33 6.37
CA THR A 119 1.04 -19.28 5.70
C THR A 119 1.59 -20.26 6.73
N THR A 120 2.15 -21.39 6.29
CA THR A 120 2.86 -22.33 7.17
C THR A 120 3.97 -21.65 7.99
N TYR A 121 4.47 -20.53 7.49
CA TYR A 121 5.63 -19.83 8.04
C TYR A 121 5.26 -18.53 8.78
N GLY A 122 3.98 -18.18 8.86
CA GLY A 122 3.52 -16.97 9.54
C GLY A 122 2.45 -16.17 8.82
N THR A 123 2.14 -15.03 9.42
CA THR A 123 1.13 -14.10 8.94
C THR A 123 1.71 -13.15 7.89
N LEU A 124 1.14 -13.12 6.69
CA LEU A 124 1.39 -12.09 5.69
C LEU A 124 0.18 -11.16 5.60
N HIS A 125 0.41 -9.87 5.75
CA HIS A 125 -0.59 -8.84 5.55
C HIS A 125 -0.51 -8.34 4.12
N LEU A 126 -1.62 -8.41 3.40
CA LEU A 126 -1.74 -7.91 2.04
C LEU A 126 -2.21 -6.45 2.06
N TYR A 127 -1.48 -5.59 1.34
CA TYR A 127 -1.75 -4.18 1.18
C TYR A 127 -1.93 -3.83 -0.29
N ASN A 128 -2.79 -2.85 -0.57
CA ASN A 128 -2.72 -2.12 -1.84
C ASN A 128 -1.64 -1.04 -1.74
N VAL A 129 -0.81 -0.94 -2.76
CA VAL A 129 0.16 0.14 -2.94
C VAL A 129 -0.51 1.25 -3.74
N TYR A 130 -0.63 2.43 -3.14
CA TYR A 130 -1.24 3.60 -3.80
C TYR A 130 -0.25 4.73 -4.04
N SER A 131 0.92 4.69 -3.40
CA SER A 131 1.98 5.68 -3.54
C SER A 131 3.35 5.01 -3.49
N TRP A 132 4.35 5.65 -4.09
CA TRP A 132 5.75 5.21 -4.08
C TRP A 132 6.30 5.11 -2.66
N CYS A 133 5.83 5.96 -1.73
CA CYS A 133 6.23 5.88 -0.32
C CYS A 133 5.68 4.65 0.42
N ASP A 134 4.72 3.93 -0.15
CA ASP A 134 4.21 2.69 0.44
C ASP A 134 5.12 1.50 0.11
N LEU A 135 5.95 1.62 -0.93
CA LEU A 135 6.84 0.56 -1.35
C LEU A 135 7.98 0.35 -0.36
N GLN A 136 8.35 -0.91 -0.16
CA GLN A 136 9.41 -1.31 0.74
C GLN A 136 10.27 -2.37 0.06
N LYS A 137 11.59 -2.16 0.02
CA LYS A 137 12.53 -3.16 -0.50
C LYS A 137 12.41 -4.44 0.33
N GLY A 138 12.66 -5.58 -0.29
CA GLY A 138 12.60 -6.88 0.43
C GLY A 138 11.20 -7.34 0.83
N SER A 139 10.14 -6.60 0.50
CA SER A 139 8.76 -7.09 0.59
C SER A 139 8.44 -8.04 -0.58
N ILE A 140 7.22 -8.56 -0.64
CA ILE A 140 6.73 -9.26 -1.84
C ILE A 140 5.72 -8.34 -2.52
N VAL A 141 5.89 -8.06 -3.82
CA VAL A 141 4.89 -7.35 -4.62
C VAL A 141 4.19 -8.30 -5.57
N GLU A 142 2.88 -8.15 -5.74
CA GLU A 142 2.09 -8.83 -6.78
C GLU A 142 1.73 -7.85 -7.89
N PHE A 143 2.12 -8.19 -9.11
CA PHE A 143 1.96 -7.41 -10.34
C PHE A 143 1.49 -8.30 -11.50
N THR A 144 1.06 -7.68 -12.60
CA THR A 144 0.68 -8.41 -13.82
C THR A 144 1.89 -8.62 -14.72
N TYR A 145 2.22 -9.86 -15.03
CA TYR A 145 3.31 -10.27 -15.92
C TYR A 145 2.73 -11.19 -17.01
N TYR A 146 2.86 -10.81 -18.29
CA TYR A 146 2.19 -11.48 -19.42
C TYR A 146 0.69 -11.74 -19.22
N GLY A 147 -0.01 -10.82 -18.54
CA GLY A 147 -1.46 -10.93 -18.27
C GLY A 147 -1.84 -11.84 -17.11
N LEU A 148 -0.86 -12.42 -16.39
CA LEU A 148 -1.07 -13.26 -15.21
C LEU A 148 -0.57 -12.56 -13.95
N ASN A 149 -1.17 -12.89 -12.80
CA ASN A 149 -0.65 -12.43 -11.51
C ASN A 149 0.70 -13.09 -11.25
N HIS A 150 1.67 -12.28 -10.85
CA HIS A 150 3.04 -12.70 -10.64
C HIS A 150 3.61 -11.98 -9.43
N GLN A 151 4.62 -12.56 -8.80
CA GLN A 151 5.21 -12.02 -7.58
C GLN A 151 6.71 -11.83 -7.71
N GLY A 152 7.22 -10.81 -7.03
CA GLY A 152 8.65 -10.52 -7.01
C GLY A 152 9.05 -9.73 -5.78
N ILE A 153 10.36 -9.66 -5.57
CA ILE A 153 11.00 -8.92 -4.50
C ILE A 153 11.51 -7.61 -5.08
N PRO A 154 10.96 -6.46 -4.69
CA PRO A 154 11.45 -5.18 -5.17
C PRO A 154 12.82 -4.88 -4.56
N THR A 155 13.77 -4.51 -5.42
CA THR A 155 15.16 -4.19 -5.07
C THR A 155 15.47 -2.71 -5.22
N ASP A 156 14.71 -1.98 -6.05
CA ASP A 156 14.85 -0.55 -6.22
C ASP A 156 13.58 0.15 -6.73
N PHE A 157 13.49 1.46 -6.52
CA PHE A 157 12.35 2.29 -6.90
C PHE A 157 12.84 3.62 -7.49
N ASP A 158 12.25 4.04 -8.61
CA ASP A 158 12.46 5.36 -9.20
C ASP A 158 11.09 6.02 -9.40
N GLU A 159 10.71 6.89 -8.47
CA GLU A 159 9.40 7.58 -8.50
C GLU A 159 9.29 8.53 -9.70
N GLU A 160 10.39 9.15 -10.13
CA GLU A 160 10.40 10.08 -11.26
C GLU A 160 10.17 9.34 -12.58
N LYS A 161 10.88 8.22 -12.78
CA LYS A 161 10.70 7.36 -13.96
C LYS A 161 9.48 6.46 -13.87
N LYS A 162 8.86 6.38 -12.69
CA LYS A 162 7.77 5.46 -12.37
C LYS A 162 8.14 3.99 -12.60
N THR A 163 9.33 3.59 -12.15
CA THR A 163 9.83 2.22 -12.34
C THR A 163 10.11 1.50 -11.02
N ILE A 164 9.86 0.18 -11.00
CA ILE A 164 10.22 -0.72 -9.90
C ILE A 164 11.16 -1.79 -10.43
N THR A 165 12.36 -1.91 -9.87
CA THR A 165 13.25 -3.04 -10.14
C THR A 165 12.84 -4.20 -9.25
N VAL A 166 12.54 -5.36 -9.85
CA VAL A 166 12.07 -6.56 -9.13
C VAL A 166 12.91 -7.76 -9.50
N ILE A 167 13.18 -8.62 -8.51
CA ILE A 167 13.69 -9.97 -8.75
C ILE A 167 12.54 -10.95 -8.59
N HIS A 168 12.32 -11.79 -9.59
CA HIS A 168 11.24 -12.77 -9.59
C HIS A 168 11.63 -14.05 -10.32
N TYR A 169 10.88 -15.11 -10.07
CA TYR A 169 11.03 -16.38 -10.75
C TYR A 169 9.97 -16.50 -11.84
N GLY A 170 10.39 -16.32 -13.10
CA GLY A 170 9.50 -16.29 -14.26
C GLY A 170 10.22 -16.69 -15.55
N ALA A 171 9.56 -16.54 -16.69
CA ALA A 171 10.15 -16.83 -17.99
C ALA A 171 10.30 -15.54 -18.81
N HIS A 172 11.41 -15.41 -19.55
CA HIS A 172 11.62 -14.30 -20.47
C HIS A 172 10.68 -14.35 -21.69
N SER A 173 10.05 -15.49 -21.95
CA SER A 173 9.01 -15.66 -22.99
C SER A 173 8.13 -16.86 -22.65
N LEU A 174 6.98 -16.99 -23.34
CA LEU A 174 6.03 -18.09 -23.13
C LEU A 174 6.61 -19.50 -23.27
N PHE A 175 7.78 -19.66 -23.91
CA PHE A 175 8.43 -20.95 -24.14
C PHE A 175 9.80 -21.08 -23.48
N ALA A 176 10.23 -20.07 -22.71
CA ALA A 176 11.52 -20.13 -22.02
C ALA A 176 11.39 -20.88 -20.70
N THR A 177 12.49 -21.52 -20.27
CA THR A 177 12.59 -22.09 -18.94
C THR A 177 12.49 -21.00 -17.89
N ASN A 178 11.69 -21.25 -16.85
CA ASN A 178 11.60 -20.35 -15.71
C ASN A 178 13.00 -20.18 -15.08
N THR A 179 13.36 -18.92 -14.84
CA THR A 179 14.66 -18.49 -14.34
C THR A 179 14.42 -17.40 -13.28
N VAL A 180 15.25 -17.34 -12.26
CA VAL A 180 15.27 -16.17 -11.36
C VAL A 180 15.93 -15.01 -12.11
N MET A 181 15.18 -13.94 -12.36
CA MET A 181 15.61 -12.80 -13.17
C MET A 181 15.30 -11.47 -12.50
N GLU A 182 16.02 -10.44 -12.91
CA GLU A 182 15.76 -9.05 -12.51
C GLU A 182 15.13 -8.32 -13.69
N ASP A 183 13.95 -7.73 -13.45
CA ASP A 183 13.19 -6.96 -14.42
C ASP A 183 12.91 -5.55 -13.89
N ILE A 184 12.72 -4.62 -14.82
CA ILE A 184 12.28 -3.25 -14.52
C ILE A 184 10.83 -3.12 -14.97
N LEU A 185 9.94 -2.88 -14.01
CA LEU A 185 8.52 -2.69 -14.25
C LEU A 185 8.20 -1.21 -14.41
N ASP A 186 7.70 -0.81 -15.58
CA ASP A 186 7.07 0.50 -15.77
C ASP A 186 5.67 0.48 -15.15
N MET A 187 5.46 1.28 -14.10
CA MET A 187 4.23 1.22 -13.32
C MET A 187 3.68 2.59 -12.95
N ASP A 188 2.47 2.89 -13.43
CA ASP A 188 1.69 4.03 -12.94
C ASP A 188 0.76 3.58 -11.81
N LEU A 189 1.18 3.79 -10.56
CA LEU A 189 0.42 3.44 -9.35
C LEU A 189 -0.96 4.13 -9.27
N LYS A 190 -1.24 5.18 -10.07
CA LYS A 190 -2.57 5.82 -10.14
C LYS A 190 -3.54 5.02 -11.01
N THR A 191 -3.06 4.31 -12.03
CA THR A 191 -3.89 3.56 -12.98
C THR A 191 -3.76 2.03 -12.90
N GLN A 192 -2.62 1.51 -12.44
CA GLN A 192 -2.36 0.08 -12.21
C GLN A 192 -2.43 -0.33 -10.73
N SER A 193 -3.07 -1.47 -10.45
CA SER A 193 -3.10 -2.04 -9.10
C SER A 193 -1.80 -2.77 -8.82
N LEU A 194 -1.09 -2.36 -7.78
CA LEU A 194 0.02 -3.11 -7.21
C LEU A 194 -0.35 -3.52 -5.80
N LYS A 195 -0.08 -4.78 -5.50
CA LYS A 195 -0.29 -5.36 -4.18
C LYS A 195 1.06 -5.62 -3.54
N MET A 196 1.14 -5.50 -2.23
CA MET A 196 2.35 -5.78 -1.47
C MET A 196 2.00 -6.61 -0.25
N TYR A 197 2.77 -7.65 0.00
CA TYR A 197 2.70 -8.46 1.20
C TYR A 197 3.80 -8.00 2.15
N ARG A 198 3.43 -7.75 3.40
CA ARG A 198 4.38 -7.55 4.48
C ARG A 198 4.19 -8.61 5.55
N CYS A 199 5.31 -8.98 6.12
CA CYS A 199 5.42 -9.78 7.33
C CYS A 199 4.64 -9.17 8.48
N GLY A 200 3.91 -10.00 9.23
CA GLY A 200 3.44 -9.64 10.57
C GLY A 200 4.58 -9.54 11.58
N ASP A 201 4.30 -8.96 12.75
CA ASP A 201 5.27 -8.83 13.84
C ASP A 201 5.49 -10.15 14.61
N ASP A 202 4.80 -11.22 14.21
CA ASP A 202 4.63 -12.46 14.96
C ASP A 202 5.66 -13.56 14.63
N MET A 203 6.55 -13.37 13.65
CA MET A 203 7.45 -14.43 13.15
C MET A 203 8.86 -13.93 12.77
N PRO A 204 9.88 -14.83 12.75
CA PRO A 204 11.24 -14.47 12.37
C PRO A 204 11.35 -14.36 10.85
N PHE A 205 11.28 -13.13 10.36
CA PHE A 205 11.52 -12.81 8.95
C PHE A 205 12.93 -12.24 8.77
N ASN A 206 13.49 -12.42 7.58
CA ASN A 206 14.73 -11.74 7.21
C ASN A 206 14.46 -10.23 7.11
N GLU A 207 15.41 -9.43 7.58
CA GLU A 207 15.40 -7.98 7.35
C GLU A 207 15.37 -7.67 5.84
N PRO A 208 14.74 -6.56 5.40
CA PRO A 208 14.63 -6.18 3.99
C PRO A 208 15.90 -6.35 3.15
N ASP A 209 17.04 -5.91 3.66
CA ASP A 209 18.32 -5.99 2.94
C ASP A 209 18.84 -7.43 2.82
N VAL A 210 18.53 -8.30 3.79
CA VAL A 210 18.84 -9.73 3.75
C VAL A 210 17.98 -10.42 2.70
N VAL A 211 16.68 -10.07 2.61
CA VAL A 211 15.77 -10.60 1.58
C VAL A 211 16.27 -10.23 0.18
N VAL A 212 16.61 -8.95 -0.03
CA VAL A 212 17.15 -8.48 -1.32
C VAL A 212 18.46 -9.17 -1.67
N ARG A 213 19.39 -9.33 -0.70
CA ARG A 213 20.64 -10.05 -0.91
C ARG A 213 20.40 -11.50 -1.33
N LYS A 214 19.55 -12.24 -0.60
CA LYS A 214 19.18 -13.63 -0.95
C LYS A 214 18.59 -13.74 -2.35
N ALA A 215 17.71 -12.81 -2.73
CA ALA A 215 17.12 -12.78 -4.08
C ALA A 215 18.20 -12.59 -5.16
N LYS A 216 19.16 -11.68 -4.94
CA LYS A 216 20.28 -11.42 -5.86
C LYS A 216 21.23 -12.60 -6.00
N GLU A 217 21.52 -13.31 -4.92
CA GLU A 217 22.39 -14.50 -4.92
C GLU A 217 21.86 -15.63 -5.81
N ARG A 218 20.56 -15.61 -6.14
CA ARG A 218 19.87 -16.64 -6.92
C ARG A 218 19.65 -16.27 -8.39
N LEU A 219 20.10 -15.09 -8.84
CA LEU A 219 19.94 -14.67 -10.24
C LEU A 219 20.54 -15.71 -11.21
N GLY A 220 19.76 -16.07 -12.23
CA GLY A 220 20.12 -17.07 -13.22
C GLY A 220 19.80 -18.52 -12.83
N GLU A 221 19.32 -18.78 -11.61
CA GLU A 221 18.89 -20.12 -11.21
C GLU A 221 17.69 -20.60 -12.04
N GLN A 222 17.76 -21.83 -12.54
CA GLN A 222 16.75 -22.48 -13.38
C GLN A 222 16.23 -23.77 -12.74
N ASN A 223 15.07 -24.26 -13.21
CA ASN A 223 14.49 -25.55 -12.83
C ASN A 223 14.28 -25.69 -11.32
N TRP A 224 13.78 -24.62 -10.70
CA TRP A 224 13.59 -24.58 -9.27
C TRP A 224 12.46 -25.53 -8.84
N ARG A 225 12.74 -26.42 -7.88
CA ARG A 225 11.95 -27.63 -7.59
C ARG A 225 10.84 -27.45 -6.54
N ALA A 226 10.96 -26.48 -5.63
CA ALA A 226 9.98 -26.23 -4.58
C ALA A 226 8.77 -25.45 -5.12
N GLY A 227 7.81 -26.15 -5.74
CA GLY A 227 6.55 -25.55 -6.22
C GLY A 227 6.61 -24.80 -7.55
N ASN A 228 7.80 -24.39 -8.03
CA ASN A 228 8.04 -23.79 -9.37
C ASN A 228 7.16 -22.54 -9.65
N ARG A 229 6.77 -21.77 -8.63
CA ARG A 229 6.00 -20.52 -8.74
C ARG A 229 6.77 -19.32 -8.19
N SER A 230 6.53 -18.14 -8.73
CA SER A 230 7.09 -16.88 -8.22
C SER A 230 6.86 -16.65 -6.73
N TRP A 231 5.68 -17.05 -6.23
CA TRP A 231 5.31 -16.93 -4.82
C TRP A 231 6.26 -17.70 -3.91
N ASP A 232 6.49 -18.97 -4.23
CA ASP A 232 7.27 -19.85 -3.38
C ASP A 232 8.74 -19.34 -3.32
N PHE A 233 9.26 -18.80 -4.44
CA PHE A 233 10.59 -18.16 -4.49
C PHE A 233 10.69 -16.97 -3.54
N CYS A 234 9.65 -16.12 -3.55
CA CYS A 234 9.60 -14.96 -2.68
C CYS A 234 9.59 -15.37 -1.20
N LEU A 235 8.82 -16.40 -0.83
CA LEU A 235 8.76 -16.91 0.54
C LEU A 235 10.13 -17.44 1.02
N GLN A 236 10.86 -18.19 0.18
CA GLN A 236 12.19 -18.68 0.56
C GLN A 236 13.19 -17.55 0.85
N CYS A 237 13.09 -16.43 0.14
CA CYS A 237 13.92 -15.26 0.44
C CYS A 237 13.47 -14.56 1.72
N LEU A 238 12.17 -14.56 1.99
CA LEU A 238 11.55 -13.84 3.11
C LEU A 238 11.82 -14.51 4.47
N PHE A 239 11.75 -15.84 4.55
CA PHE A 239 11.84 -16.55 5.82
C PHE A 239 13.28 -16.81 6.26
N VAL A 240 13.50 -16.76 7.58
CA VAL A 240 14.75 -17.24 8.19
C VAL A 240 14.75 -18.76 8.05
N THR A 241 15.58 -19.26 7.15
CA THR A 241 15.87 -20.69 7.04
C THR A 241 16.99 -20.98 8.00
N ASP A 242 16.68 -21.57 9.16
CA ASP A 242 17.71 -22.28 9.90
C ASP A 242 18.24 -23.37 8.97
N THR A 243 19.56 -23.36 8.73
CA THR A 243 20.25 -24.24 7.76
C THR A 243 20.05 -25.74 8.02
N GLU A 244 19.35 -26.12 9.09
CA GLU A 244 19.01 -27.50 9.45
C GLU A 244 17.61 -27.94 8.98
N ASN A 245 16.77 -27.06 8.41
CA ASN A 245 15.37 -27.36 8.05
C ASN A 245 15.02 -27.10 6.55
N GLU A 246 15.99 -27.03 5.64
CA GLU A 246 15.71 -26.87 4.20
C GLU A 246 14.81 -27.99 3.64
N ASP A 247 14.85 -29.20 4.22
CA ASP A 247 14.03 -30.35 3.81
C ASP A 247 12.51 -30.18 4.07
N ILE A 248 12.09 -29.23 4.91
CA ILE A 248 10.67 -28.97 5.19
C ILE A 248 10.02 -28.15 4.06
N LEU A 249 10.80 -27.30 3.37
CA LEU A 249 10.30 -26.45 2.28
C LEU A 249 9.90 -27.25 1.04
N ASP A 250 10.53 -28.40 0.81
CA ASP A 250 10.30 -29.25 -0.38
C ASP A 250 9.02 -30.12 -0.27
N ASN A 251 8.44 -30.30 0.92
CA ASN A 251 7.37 -31.29 1.15
C ASN A 251 5.95 -30.71 1.27
N HIS A 252 5.75 -29.39 1.18
CA HIS A 252 4.45 -28.76 1.51
C HIS A 252 3.74 -27.99 0.39
N THR A 253 4.15 -28.13 -0.88
CA THR A 253 3.50 -27.43 -2.02
C THR A 253 2.29 -28.16 -2.65
N GLU A 254 1.71 -29.17 -2.00
CA GLU A 254 0.45 -29.79 -2.43
C GLU A 254 -0.79 -29.13 -1.79
N PHE A 255 -1.11 -27.88 -2.12
CA PHE A 255 -2.47 -27.35 -1.89
C PHE A 255 -2.92 -26.44 -3.05
N HIS A 256 -4.13 -26.74 -3.54
CA HIS A 256 -4.86 -26.11 -4.65
C HIS A 256 -5.36 -24.70 -4.33
#